data_AF-A0A0M9CH74-F1
#
_entry.id   AF-A0A0M9CH74-F1
#
_cell.length_a   1.000
_cell.length_b   1.000
_cell.length_c   1.000
_cell.angle_alpha   90.00
_cell.angle_beta   90.00
_cell.angle_gamma   90.00
#
_symmetry.space_group_name_H-M   'P 1'
#
loop_
_entity.id
_entity.type
_entity.pdbx_description
1 polymer ?
#
loop_
_entity_poly.entity_id
_entity_poly.type
_entity_poly.pdbx_seq_one_letter_code
_entity_poly.pdbx_strand_id
1 'polypeptide(L)'
;MGFGGSAAAMITSLKNNKRNRVSTFEKLKNHKKGNSIKVSFRKKASKNQLKKIREKLQAENKQKRRRNIIFLTVGILIIIYAIGFVKF
;
A
#
# COMPACT_ATOMS: atom_id res chain seq x y z
N MET A 1 -48.54 -0.35 2.10
CA MET A 1 -47.77 -1.61 2.22
C MET A 1 -48.74 -2.68 2.72
N GLY A 2 -49.16 -3.60 1.85
CA GLY A 2 -50.14 -4.64 2.18
C GLY A 2 -49.49 -6.00 2.48
N PHE A 3 -50.28 -6.93 3.03
CA PHE A 3 -49.87 -8.29 3.39
C PHE A 3 -49.09 -9.02 2.29
N GLY A 4 -49.46 -8.84 1.01
CA GLY A 4 -48.75 -9.43 -0.13
C GLY A 4 -47.32 -8.93 -0.33
N GLY A 5 -47.03 -7.66 0.00
CA GLY A 5 -45.67 -7.11 -0.04
C GLY A 5 -44.79 -7.66 1.08
N SER A 6 -45.35 -7.80 2.28
CA SER A 6 -44.66 -8.39 3.43
C SER A 6 -44.37 -9.87 3.23
N ALA A 7 -45.31 -10.63 2.65
CA ALA A 7 -45.12 -12.04 2.31
C ALA A 7 -44.04 -12.21 1.21
N ALA A 8 -44.04 -11.36 0.18
CA ALA A 8 -43.00 -11.37 -0.84
C ALA A 8 -41.60 -11.03 -0.28
N ALA A 9 -41.52 -10.07 0.65
CA ALA A 9 -40.27 -9.74 1.36
C ALA A 9 -39.78 -10.90 2.25
N MET A 10 -40.69 -11.64 2.86
CA MET A 10 -40.36 -12.84 3.64
C MET A 10 -39.82 -13.96 2.74
N ILE A 11 -40.49 -14.26 1.63
CA ILE A 11 -40.08 -15.29 0.67
C ILE A 11 -38.69 -14.97 0.09
N THR A 12 -38.45 -13.72 -0.29
CA THR A 12 -37.14 -13.29 -0.81
C THR A 12 -36.04 -13.37 0.25
N SER A 13 -36.33 -13.01 1.50
CA SER A 13 -35.39 -13.15 2.62
C SER A 13 -35.02 -14.62 2.87
N LEU A 14 -36.01 -15.52 2.89
CA LEU A 14 -35.80 -16.95 3.04
C LEU A 14 -34.97 -17.52 1.88
N LYS A 15 -35.27 -17.12 0.64
CA LYS A 15 -34.49 -17.52 -0.55
C LYS A 15 -33.03 -17.05 -0.48
N ASN A 16 -32.80 -15.83 -0.03
CA ASN A 16 -31.47 -15.25 0.10
C ASN A 16 -30.66 -15.86 1.25
N ASN A 17 -31.33 -16.32 2.33
CA ASN A 17 -30.69 -16.97 3.46
C ASN A 17 -30.41 -18.46 3.20
N LYS A 18 -31.26 -19.14 2.42
CA LYS A 18 -31.05 -20.53 1.96
C LYS A 18 -29.91 -20.68 0.94
N ARG A 19 -29.35 -19.58 0.43
CA ARG A 19 -28.22 -19.62 -0.51
C ARG A 19 -26.99 -20.18 0.18
N ASN A 20 -26.39 -21.24 -0.38
CA ASN A 20 -25.11 -21.77 0.09
C ASN A 20 -24.02 -20.70 -0.10
N ARG A 21 -23.65 -20.00 0.99
CA ARG A 21 -22.62 -18.95 0.98
C ARG A 21 -21.29 -19.60 1.31
N VAL A 22 -20.45 -19.77 0.30
CA VAL A 22 -19.03 -20.12 0.52
C VAL A 22 -18.36 -19.03 1.35
N SER A 23 -17.63 -19.44 2.38
CA SER A 23 -16.92 -18.53 3.28
C SER A 23 -15.89 -17.71 2.51
N THR A 24 -15.60 -16.49 2.96
CA THR A 24 -14.53 -15.65 2.37
C THR A 24 -13.19 -16.41 2.33
N PHE A 25 -12.94 -17.27 3.31
CA PHE A 25 -11.78 -18.15 3.35
C PHE A 25 -11.77 -19.23 2.25
N GLU A 26 -12.93 -19.80 1.92
CA GLU A 26 -13.06 -20.77 0.82
C GLU A 26 -12.89 -20.08 -0.55
N LYS A 27 -13.41 -18.86 -0.70
CA LYS A 27 -13.15 -18.04 -1.88
C LYS A 27 -11.65 -17.77 -2.04
N LEU A 28 -10.96 -17.39 -0.96
CA LEU A 28 -9.51 -17.17 -0.98
C LEU A 28 -8.72 -18.45 -1.32
N LYS A 29 -9.14 -19.60 -0.79
CA LYS A 29 -8.52 -20.91 -1.07
C LYS A 29 -8.58 -21.25 -2.56
N ASN A 30 -9.70 -20.96 -3.21
CA ASN A 30 -9.88 -21.18 -4.64
C ASN A 30 -9.15 -20.12 -5.51
N HIS A 31 -9.02 -18.88 -5.02
CA HIS A 31 -8.25 -17.83 -5.72
C HIS A 31 -6.72 -18.03 -5.67
N LYS A 32 -6.18 -18.70 -4.63
CA LYS A 32 -4.74 -19.05 -4.58
C LYS A 32 -4.30 -20.06 -5.65
N LYS A 33 -5.25 -20.74 -6.31
CA LYS A 33 -5.00 -21.71 -7.38
C LYS A 33 -5.14 -21.12 -8.80
N GLY A 34 -5.33 -19.81 -8.94
CA GLY A 34 -5.16 -19.14 -10.23
C GLY A 34 -3.68 -18.99 -10.52
N ASN A 35 -3.20 -19.58 -11.63
CA ASN A 35 -1.83 -19.57 -12.14
C ASN A 35 -0.87 -18.71 -11.32
N SER A 36 0.06 -19.37 -10.62
CA SER A 36 1.30 -18.68 -10.25
C SER A 36 1.94 -18.22 -11.56
N ILE A 37 1.64 -16.98 -11.96
CA ILE A 37 2.40 -16.25 -12.96
C ILE A 37 3.74 -16.12 -12.27
N LYS A 38 4.60 -17.13 -12.44
CA LYS A 38 6.02 -17.04 -12.16
C LYS A 38 6.44 -15.91 -13.08
N VAL A 39 6.48 -14.70 -12.53
CA VAL A 39 7.11 -13.55 -13.16
C VAL A 39 8.59 -13.94 -13.19
N SER A 40 8.93 -14.74 -14.20
CA SER A 40 10.29 -15.12 -14.50
C SER A 40 10.90 -13.83 -14.98
N PHE A 41 11.61 -13.15 -14.08
CA PHE A 41 12.51 -12.07 -14.43
C PHE A 41 13.63 -12.69 -15.26
N ARG A 42 13.34 -12.97 -16.54
CA ARG A 42 14.24 -13.61 -17.51
C ARG A 42 15.49 -12.76 -17.78
N LYS A 43 15.46 -11.49 -17.37
CA LYS A 43 16.59 -10.57 -17.37
C LYS A 43 17.12 -10.39 -15.95
N LYS A 44 17.99 -11.30 -15.52
CA LYS A 44 18.96 -10.98 -14.45
C LYS A 44 19.84 -9.87 -15.03
N ALA A 45 19.69 -8.64 -14.52
CA ALA A 45 20.58 -7.54 -14.90
C ALA A 45 22.03 -8.02 -14.75
N SER A 46 22.84 -7.83 -15.79
CA SER A 46 24.26 -8.20 -15.74
C SER A 46 24.89 -7.55 -14.51
N LYS A 47 25.78 -8.25 -13.78
CA LYS A 47 26.42 -7.74 -12.55
C LYS A 47 26.98 -6.32 -12.76
N ASN A 48 27.45 -6.02 -13.97
CA ASN A 48 27.94 -4.70 -14.38
C ASN A 48 26.84 -3.63 -14.47
N GLN A 49 25.64 -3.98 -14.95
CA GLN A 49 24.49 -3.06 -14.98
C GLN A 49 24.00 -2.76 -13.56
N LEU A 50 23.96 -3.78 -12.69
CA LEU A 50 23.57 -3.60 -11.30
C LEU A 50 24.55 -2.67 -10.55
N LYS A 51 25.85 -2.83 -10.81
CA LYS A 51 26.90 -1.99 -10.24
C LYS A 51 26.77 -0.53 -10.70
N LYS A 52 26.56 -0.29 -12.00
CA LYS A 52 26.32 1.05 -12.55
C LYS A 52 25.07 1.72 -11.97
N ILE A 53 23.98 0.96 -11.80
CA ILE A 53 22.74 1.47 -11.18
C ILE A 53 22.99 1.84 -9.71
N ARG A 54 23.72 0.99 -8.98
CA ARG A 54 24.07 1.24 -7.58
C ARG A 54 24.95 2.47 -7.40
N GLU A 55 25.94 2.66 -8.26
CA GLU A 55 26.83 3.83 -8.25
C GLU A 55 26.06 5.13 -8.55
N LYS A 56 25.19 5.13 -9.57
CA LYS A 56 24.32 6.28 -9.89
C LYS A 56 23.39 6.64 -8.73
N LEU A 57 22.70 5.65 -8.16
CA LEU A 57 21.82 5.84 -7.01
C LEU A 57 22.56 6.39 -5.78
N GLN A 58 23.77 5.89 -5.51
CA GLN A 58 24.58 6.39 -4.40
C GLN A 58 25.02 7.85 -4.61
N ALA A 59 25.41 8.22 -5.84
CA ALA A 59 25.79 9.59 -6.17
C ALA A 59 24.60 10.56 -5.99
N GLU A 60 23.43 10.22 -6.53
CA GLU A 60 22.21 11.02 -6.39
C GLU A 60 21.77 11.13 -4.93
N ASN A 61 21.77 10.02 -4.19
CA ASN A 61 21.41 10.02 -2.78
C ASN A 61 22.39 10.83 -1.93
N LYS A 62 23.69 10.86 -2.26
CA LYS A 62 24.66 11.67 -1.53
C LYS A 62 24.41 13.17 -1.72
N GLN A 63 23.96 13.59 -2.90
CA GLN A 63 23.56 14.98 -3.15
C GLN A 63 22.25 15.32 -2.44
N LYS A 64 21.21 14.49 -2.59
CA LYS A 64 19.92 14.67 -1.91
C LYS A 64 20.07 14.67 -0.39
N ARG A 65 20.90 13.78 0.17
CA ARG A 65 21.17 13.70 1.60
C ARG A 65 21.80 14.98 2.13
N ARG A 66 22.79 15.55 1.43
CA ARG A 66 23.40 16.82 1.85
C ARG A 66 22.36 17.95 1.87
N ARG A 67 21.53 18.05 0.83
CA ARG A 67 20.47 19.06 0.77
C ARG A 67 19.43 18.88 1.89
N ASN A 68 19.00 17.64 2.14
CA ASN A 68 18.07 17.34 3.24
C ASN A 68 18.65 17.67 4.61
N ILE A 69 19.93 17.35 4.86
CA ILE A 69 20.60 17.69 6.13
C ILE A 69 20.62 19.20 6.32
N ILE A 70 20.99 19.98 5.29
CA ILE A 70 21.00 21.45 5.40
C ILE A 70 19.61 21.98 5.74
N PHE A 71 18.56 21.54 5.04
CA PHE A 71 17.19 21.95 5.34
C PHE A 71 16.73 21.57 6.75
N LEU A 72 17.06 20.35 7.21
CA LEU A 72 16.76 19.92 8.58
C LEU A 72 17.46 20.79 9.62
N THR A 73 18.74 21.09 9.40
CA THR A 73 19.54 21.90 10.32
C THR A 73 18.99 23.33 10.41
N VAL A 74 18.68 23.94 9.27
CA VAL A 74 18.06 25.27 9.21
C VAL A 74 16.69 25.27 9.88
N GLY A 75 15.86 24.25 9.63
CA GLY A 75 14.55 24.11 10.27
C GLY A 75 14.63 24.03 11.80
N ILE A 76 15.58 23.24 12.33
CA ILE A 76 15.82 23.13 13.77
C ILE A 76 16.26 24.48 14.37
N LEU A 77 17.16 25.20 13.69
CA LEU A 77 17.59 26.53 14.15
C LEU A 77 16.43 27.53 14.24
N ILE A 78 15.53 27.53 13.25
CA ILE A 78 14.33 28.38 13.24
C ILE A 78 13.41 28.03 14.41
N ILE A 79 13.19 26.75 14.67
CA ILE A 79 12.36 26.29 15.79
C ILE A 79 12.96 26.73 17.14
N ILE A 80 14.28 26.57 17.32
CA ILE A 80 14.97 27.01 18.54
C ILE A 80 14.84 28.53 18.71
N TYR A 81 15.03 29.29 17.64
CA TYR A 81 14.88 30.75 17.67
C TYR A 81 13.45 31.17 18.02
N ALA A 82 12.45 30.54 17.42
CA ALA A 82 11.04 30.81 17.70
C ALA A 82 10.68 30.48 19.16
N ILE A 83 11.14 29.35 19.70
CA ILE A 83 10.91 28.99 21.11
C ILE A 83 11.62 29.97 22.05
N GLY A 84 12.86 30.35 21.73
CA GLY A 84 13.63 31.32 22.52
C GLY A 84 13.00 32.72 22.53
N PHE A 85 12.41 33.14 21.41
CA PHE A 85 11.70 34.42 21.27
C PHE A 85 10.34 34.42 21.95
N VAL A 86 9.61 33.28 21.95
CA VAL A 86 8.31 33.14 22.64
C VAL A 86 8.45 33.11 24.16
N LYS A 87 9.64 32.78 24.67
CA LYS A 87 9.94 32.77 26.12
C LYS A 87 10.37 34.13 26.69
N PHE A 88 10.64 35.11 25.82
CA PHE A 88 10.93 36.50 26.16
C PHE A 88 9.66 37.35 25.99
#